data_AF-A0A2S9FI80-F1
#
_entry.id   AF-A0A2S9FI80-F1
#
_cell.length_a   1.000
_cell.length_b   1.000
_cell.length_c   1.000
_cell.angle_alpha   90.00
_cell.angle_beta   90.00
_cell.angle_gamma   90.00
#
_symmetry.space_group_name_H-M   'P 1'
#
loop_
_entity.id
_entity.type
_entity.pdbx_description
1 polymer ?
#
loop_
_entity_poly.entity_id
_entity_poly.type
_entity_poly.pdbx_seq_one_letter_code
_entity_poly.pdbx_strand_id
1 'polypeptide(L)'
;KAPRYGGSTALSGGGIWVPGAPSQRREGHVPDPDEVFAYLKQITGGLVSDARLRTYVDAAPEMMDFLEKLSPWLEFVWKPGYADYYPELPGGSALGSTINVPEIDLRVLGDEEQNLLTPMAMAPKGIWFGPKDLRLFYQVRQSWRGKAVLLKLIWRMVRARLFGDRMAAIGQSLSARLRLAMKQQDIPLWLNSPMTELITDTDGPDGRVVGAVI
;
A
#
# COMPACT_ATOMS: atom_id res chain seq x y z
N LYS A 1 5.13 19.90 0.22
CA LYS A 1 6.32 20.13 1.08
C LYS A 1 7.64 19.77 0.39
N ALA A 2 7.87 18.52 -0.03
CA ALA A 2 9.17 18.06 -0.53
C ALA A 2 9.29 18.14 -2.07
N PRO A 3 10.51 18.03 -2.64
CA PRO A 3 10.71 17.96 -4.10
C PRO A 3 10.26 16.64 -4.73
N ARG A 4 9.88 15.63 -3.93
CA ARG A 4 9.39 14.33 -4.41
C ARG A 4 8.12 13.92 -3.68
N TYR A 5 7.24 13.21 -4.38
CA TYR A 5 5.98 12.71 -3.83
C TYR A 5 6.12 11.28 -3.29
N GLY A 6 5.12 10.86 -2.50
CA GLY A 6 5.00 9.52 -1.94
C GLY A 6 5.38 9.41 -0.46
N GLY A 7 6.35 10.20 0.02
CA GLY A 7 6.68 10.26 1.46
C GLY A 7 6.99 8.89 2.08
N SER A 8 6.62 8.68 3.34
CA SER A 8 6.77 7.38 4.00
C SER A 8 5.98 6.26 3.30
N THR A 9 4.87 6.57 2.62
CA THR A 9 4.09 5.60 1.84
C THR A 9 4.94 4.97 0.75
N ALA A 10 5.70 5.77 -0.03
CA ALA A 10 6.59 5.26 -1.08
C ALA A 10 7.71 4.36 -0.54
N LEU A 11 8.07 4.51 0.73
CA LEU A 11 9.10 3.72 1.40
C LEU A 11 8.55 2.48 2.12
N SER A 12 7.24 2.38 2.26
CA SER A 12 6.59 1.36 3.08
C SER A 12 6.53 0.00 2.40
N GLY A 13 6.22 -1.05 3.18
CA GLY A 13 5.92 -2.39 2.68
C GLY A 13 4.65 -2.49 1.83
N GLY A 14 3.89 -1.39 1.66
CA GLY A 14 2.73 -1.31 0.77
C GLY A 14 1.53 -2.15 1.19
N GLY A 15 1.53 -2.66 2.42
CA GLY A 15 0.41 -3.37 3.00
C GLY A 15 -0.66 -2.39 3.49
N ILE A 16 -1.90 -2.66 3.11
CA ILE A 16 -3.09 -1.90 3.52
C ILE A 16 -4.01 -2.91 4.22
N TRP A 17 -4.38 -2.65 5.46
CA TRP A 17 -5.21 -3.58 6.23
C TRP A 17 -6.69 -3.25 6.04
N VAL A 18 -7.40 -4.01 5.19
CA VAL A 18 -8.80 -3.76 4.85
C VAL A 18 -9.57 -5.08 4.84
N PRO A 19 -10.10 -5.51 6.00
CA PRO A 19 -10.99 -6.68 6.08
C PRO A 19 -12.23 -6.48 5.22
N GLY A 20 -12.60 -7.48 4.43
CA GLY A 20 -13.73 -7.41 3.50
C GLY A 20 -13.43 -6.71 2.19
N ALA A 21 -12.16 -6.36 1.91
CA ALA A 21 -11.79 -5.72 0.65
C ALA A 21 -12.22 -6.54 -0.59
N PRO A 22 -12.50 -5.88 -1.73
CA PRO A 22 -12.92 -6.56 -2.96
C PRO A 22 -11.96 -7.68 -3.39
N SER A 23 -10.65 -7.44 -3.24
CA SER A 23 -9.61 -8.43 -3.54
C SER A 23 -9.67 -9.68 -2.66
N GLN A 24 -10.10 -9.56 -1.40
CA GLN A 24 -10.30 -10.71 -0.51
C GLN A 24 -11.57 -11.48 -0.89
N ARG A 25 -12.66 -10.74 -1.14
CA ARG A 25 -13.96 -11.32 -1.52
C ARG A 25 -13.86 -12.12 -2.82
N ARG A 26 -13.08 -11.64 -3.81
CA ARG A 26 -12.78 -12.36 -5.05
C ARG A 26 -12.09 -13.71 -4.82
N GLU A 27 -11.33 -13.84 -3.74
CA GLU A 27 -10.64 -15.07 -3.34
C GLU A 27 -11.45 -15.90 -2.31
N GLY A 28 -12.71 -15.52 -2.05
CA GLY A 28 -13.61 -16.23 -1.15
C GLY A 28 -13.37 -15.96 0.34
N HIS A 29 -12.58 -14.95 0.70
CA HIS A 29 -12.38 -14.55 2.09
C HIS A 29 -13.21 -13.32 2.43
N VAL A 30 -14.19 -13.51 3.31
CA VAL A 30 -15.14 -12.47 3.73
C VAL A 30 -15.23 -12.49 5.25
N PRO A 31 -14.34 -11.79 5.97
CA PRO A 31 -14.43 -11.64 7.41
C PRO A 31 -15.77 -11.03 7.84
N ASP A 32 -16.32 -11.49 8.95
CA ASP A 32 -17.53 -10.89 9.54
C ASP A 32 -17.20 -9.49 10.08
N PRO A 33 -17.85 -8.42 9.60
CA PRO A 33 -17.63 -7.06 10.10
C PRO A 33 -17.82 -6.89 11.60
N ASP A 34 -18.76 -7.62 12.22
CA ASP A 34 -18.99 -7.52 13.67
C ASP A 34 -17.83 -8.16 14.47
N GLU A 35 -17.26 -9.26 13.97
CA GLU A 35 -16.06 -9.86 14.56
C GLU A 35 -14.82 -8.98 14.39
N VAL A 36 -14.65 -8.37 13.21
CA VAL A 36 -13.56 -7.42 12.94
C VAL A 36 -13.66 -6.20 13.86
N PHE A 37 -14.86 -5.66 14.04
CA PHE A 37 -15.10 -4.57 14.98
C PHE A 37 -14.75 -4.97 16.42
N ALA A 38 -15.19 -6.16 16.87
CA ALA A 38 -14.87 -6.67 18.20
C ALA A 38 -13.35 -6.84 18.39
N TYR A 39 -12.66 -7.37 17.39
CA TYR A 39 -11.20 -7.50 17.36
C TYR A 39 -10.51 -6.14 17.51
N LEU A 40 -10.88 -5.16 16.68
CA LEU A 40 -10.32 -3.81 16.74
C LEU A 40 -10.58 -3.15 18.10
N LYS A 41 -11.80 -3.31 18.66
CA LYS A 41 -12.15 -2.79 19.97
C LYS A 41 -11.29 -3.39 21.08
N GLN A 42 -11.03 -4.70 21.01
CA GLN A 42 -10.16 -5.39 21.96
C GLN A 42 -8.71 -4.91 21.87
N ILE A 43 -8.11 -4.87 20.68
CA ILE A 43 -6.68 -4.52 20.52
C ILE A 43 -6.40 -3.03 20.74
N THR A 44 -7.40 -2.16 20.55
CA THR A 44 -7.24 -0.73 20.81
C THR A 44 -7.49 -0.34 22.26
N GLY A 45 -8.04 -1.24 23.09
CA GLY A 45 -8.17 -1.03 24.53
C GLY A 45 -8.94 0.22 24.93
N GLY A 46 -9.90 0.67 24.09
CA GLY A 46 -10.68 1.88 24.33
C GLY A 46 -10.02 3.20 23.94
N LEU A 47 -8.82 3.17 23.33
CA LEU A 47 -8.13 4.38 22.82
C LEU A 47 -8.84 5.00 21.60
N VAL A 48 -9.72 4.25 20.94
CA VAL A 48 -10.46 4.65 19.76
C VAL A 48 -11.95 4.44 20.02
N SER A 49 -12.78 5.42 19.64
CA SER A 49 -14.23 5.32 19.84
C SER A 49 -14.85 4.23 18.97
N ASP A 50 -15.88 3.57 19.49
CA ASP A 50 -16.67 2.56 18.77
C ASP A 50 -17.17 3.11 17.43
N ALA A 51 -17.64 4.36 17.38
CA ALA A 51 -18.09 4.99 16.15
C ALA A 51 -16.99 5.07 15.08
N ARG A 52 -15.75 5.37 15.46
CA ARG A 52 -14.63 5.46 14.52
C ARG A 52 -14.18 4.08 14.06
N LEU A 53 -14.17 3.09 14.94
CA LEU A 53 -13.86 1.70 14.60
C LEU A 53 -14.91 1.13 13.63
N ARG A 54 -16.20 1.32 13.93
CA ARG A 54 -17.29 0.87 13.07
C ARG A 54 -17.23 1.53 11.69
N THR A 55 -17.05 2.84 11.65
CA THR A 55 -16.86 3.58 10.38
C THR A 55 -15.69 3.02 9.58
N TYR A 56 -14.57 2.69 10.22
CA TYR A 56 -13.42 2.10 9.53
C TYR A 56 -13.75 0.74 8.92
N VAL A 57 -14.38 -0.16 9.69
CA VAL A 57 -14.76 -1.50 9.25
C VAL A 57 -15.73 -1.45 8.08
N ASP A 58 -16.73 -0.57 8.15
CA ASP A 58 -17.80 -0.49 7.15
C ASP A 58 -17.32 0.25 5.88
N ALA A 59 -16.64 1.39 6.03
CA ALA A 59 -16.29 2.25 4.90
C ALA A 59 -15.00 1.85 4.18
N ALA A 60 -14.07 1.13 4.82
CA ALA A 60 -12.80 0.80 4.17
C ALA A 60 -12.98 -0.12 2.94
N PRO A 61 -13.79 -1.19 2.97
CA PRO A 61 -14.10 -1.98 1.78
C PRO A 61 -14.79 -1.19 0.67
N GLU A 62 -15.71 -0.29 1.03
CA GLU A 62 -16.41 0.58 0.08
C GLU A 62 -15.45 1.55 -0.60
N MET A 63 -14.53 2.14 0.16
CA MET A 63 -13.44 2.96 -0.37
C MET A 63 -12.59 2.17 -1.37
N MET A 64 -12.24 0.91 -1.07
CA MET A 64 -11.47 0.08 -2.01
C MET A 64 -12.24 -0.20 -3.29
N ASP A 65 -13.55 -0.51 -3.21
CA ASP A 65 -14.42 -0.67 -4.38
C ASP A 65 -14.48 0.62 -5.22
N PHE A 66 -14.59 1.78 -4.57
CA PHE A 66 -14.58 3.07 -5.24
C PHE A 66 -13.26 3.30 -5.99
N LEU A 67 -12.12 3.05 -5.33
CA LEU A 67 -10.80 3.23 -5.93
C LEU A 67 -10.58 2.31 -7.14
N GLU A 68 -10.94 1.02 -7.05
CA GLU A 68 -10.82 0.08 -8.18
C GLU A 68 -11.69 0.50 -9.39
N LYS A 69 -12.84 1.14 -9.16
CA LYS A 69 -13.72 1.65 -10.22
C LYS A 69 -13.25 3.00 -10.79
N LEU A 70 -12.57 3.81 -9.98
CA LEU A 70 -12.14 5.16 -10.36
C LEU A 70 -11.03 5.16 -11.43
N SER A 71 -10.13 4.19 -11.36
CA SER A 71 -8.99 4.13 -12.28
C SER A 71 -8.44 2.71 -12.43
N PRO A 72 -8.10 2.26 -13.66
CA PRO A 72 -7.46 0.97 -13.88
C PRO A 72 -6.07 0.84 -13.23
N TRP A 73 -5.46 1.95 -12.80
CA TRP A 73 -4.18 1.92 -12.08
C TRP A 73 -4.33 1.39 -10.65
N LEU A 74 -5.53 1.49 -10.07
CA LEU A 74 -5.83 1.18 -8.67
C LEU A 74 -6.36 -0.25 -8.53
N GLU A 75 -5.53 -1.22 -8.87
CA GLU A 75 -5.83 -2.63 -8.67
C GLU A 75 -5.19 -3.16 -7.38
N PHE A 76 -5.92 -3.98 -6.63
CA PHE A 76 -5.46 -4.53 -5.36
C PHE A 76 -5.53 -6.06 -5.34
N VAL A 77 -4.58 -6.65 -4.62
CA VAL A 77 -4.42 -8.09 -4.45
C VAL A 77 -4.37 -8.43 -2.96
N TRP A 78 -5.01 -9.52 -2.57
CA TRP A 78 -4.91 -10.02 -1.21
C TRP A 78 -3.64 -10.86 -1.03
N LYS A 79 -3.12 -10.89 0.20
CA LYS A 79 -1.92 -11.65 0.55
C LYS A 79 -2.26 -12.65 1.66
N PRO A 80 -2.89 -13.79 1.34
CA PRO A 80 -3.25 -14.79 2.33
C PRO A 80 -2.01 -15.32 3.07
N GLY A 81 -2.16 -15.49 4.38
CA GLY A 81 -1.10 -15.93 5.29
C GLY A 81 -0.19 -14.80 5.77
N TYR A 82 -0.54 -13.54 5.51
CA TYR A 82 0.03 -12.40 6.21
C TYR A 82 -0.85 -12.07 7.42
N ALA A 83 -0.69 -12.88 8.46
CA ALA A 83 -1.51 -12.85 9.67
C ALA A 83 -1.60 -11.45 10.29
N ASP A 84 -2.74 -11.19 10.94
CA ASP A 84 -2.86 -10.05 11.83
C ASP A 84 -1.85 -10.17 12.98
N TYR A 85 -1.60 -9.10 13.73
CA TYR A 85 -0.59 -9.14 14.80
C TYR A 85 -1.01 -9.98 16.01
N TYR A 86 -2.32 -10.14 16.21
CA TYR A 86 -2.90 -10.97 17.27
C TYR A 86 -3.97 -11.89 16.69
N PRO A 87 -3.57 -12.87 15.84
CA PRO A 87 -4.53 -13.71 15.12
C PRO A 87 -5.26 -14.71 16.04
N GLU A 88 -4.78 -14.92 17.25
CA GLU A 88 -5.37 -15.78 18.27
C GLU A 88 -6.58 -15.16 18.99
N LEU A 89 -6.76 -13.84 18.89
CA LEU A 89 -7.89 -13.16 19.49
C LEU A 89 -9.15 -13.35 18.63
N PRO A 90 -10.36 -13.36 19.23
CA PRO A 90 -11.61 -13.39 18.48
C PRO A 90 -11.66 -12.29 17.41
N GLY A 91 -12.03 -12.65 16.18
CA GLY A 91 -12.04 -11.76 15.01
C GLY A 91 -10.67 -11.49 14.38
N GLY A 92 -9.57 -11.96 14.98
CA GLY A 92 -8.24 -11.97 14.37
C GLY A 92 -8.10 -13.09 13.34
N SER A 93 -7.24 -12.89 12.33
CA SER A 93 -7.07 -13.83 11.23
C SER A 93 -5.61 -14.22 11.00
N ALA A 94 -5.33 -15.53 10.99
CA ALA A 94 -4.05 -16.08 10.57
C ALA A 94 -3.82 -15.96 9.05
N LEU A 95 -4.91 -15.89 8.27
CA LEU A 95 -4.84 -15.55 6.85
C LEU A 95 -4.59 -14.05 6.67
N GLY A 96 -5.08 -13.25 7.62
CA GLY A 96 -4.95 -11.81 7.74
C GLY A 96 -5.73 -11.01 6.70
N SER A 97 -5.84 -9.70 6.95
CA SER A 97 -6.60 -8.79 6.09
C SER A 97 -5.79 -7.77 5.32
N THR A 98 -4.52 -8.08 5.10
CA THR A 98 -3.62 -7.19 4.36
C THR A 98 -3.75 -7.39 2.85
N ILE A 99 -4.06 -6.30 2.15
CA ILE A 99 -4.04 -6.18 0.69
C ILE A 99 -2.84 -5.32 0.26
N ASN A 100 -2.40 -5.53 -0.97
CA ASN A 100 -1.30 -4.79 -1.58
C ASN A 100 -1.69 -4.39 -3.01
N VAL A 101 -0.83 -3.60 -3.66
CA VAL A 101 -0.87 -3.42 -5.12
C VAL A 101 0.17 -4.33 -5.80
N PRO A 102 -0.07 -4.79 -7.05
CA PRO A 102 0.94 -5.48 -7.83
C PRO A 102 2.15 -4.60 -8.13
N GLU A 103 3.27 -5.21 -8.50
CA GLU A 103 4.40 -4.48 -9.07
C GLU A 103 3.99 -3.65 -10.29
N ILE A 104 4.73 -2.59 -10.56
CA ILE A 104 4.53 -1.73 -11.73
C ILE A 104 5.87 -1.31 -12.31
N ASP A 105 5.94 -1.18 -13.63
CA ASP A 105 7.10 -0.61 -14.30
C ASP A 105 7.00 0.92 -14.26
N LEU A 106 7.90 1.58 -13.54
CA LEU A 106 7.88 3.03 -13.35
C LEU A 106 8.01 3.83 -14.63
N ARG A 107 8.49 3.22 -15.74
CA ARG A 107 8.54 3.89 -17.05
C ARG A 107 7.19 4.42 -17.51
N VAL A 108 6.08 3.83 -17.06
CA VAL A 108 4.73 4.30 -17.39
C VAL A 108 4.42 5.69 -16.81
N LEU A 109 5.19 6.16 -15.81
CA LEU A 109 5.07 7.52 -15.28
C LEU A 109 5.62 8.59 -16.24
N GLY A 110 6.48 8.21 -17.18
CA GLY A 110 7.21 9.15 -18.03
C GLY A 110 8.01 10.15 -17.19
N ASP A 111 7.88 11.43 -17.51
CA ASP A 111 8.61 12.52 -16.83
C ASP A 111 8.32 12.62 -15.33
N GLU A 112 7.19 12.07 -14.86
CA GLU A 112 6.84 12.06 -13.43
C GLU A 112 7.66 11.05 -12.62
N GLU A 113 8.35 10.11 -13.26
CA GLU A 113 9.18 9.13 -12.57
C GLU A 113 10.24 9.80 -11.68
N GLN A 114 10.86 10.88 -12.16
CA GLN A 114 11.90 11.61 -11.42
C GLN A 114 11.38 12.28 -10.14
N ASN A 115 10.06 12.52 -10.10
CA ASN A 115 9.37 13.18 -8.99
C ASN A 115 8.91 12.16 -7.93
N LEU A 116 8.98 10.85 -8.19
CA LEU A 116 8.66 9.81 -7.22
C LEU A 116 9.80 9.62 -6.21
N LEU A 117 9.48 9.57 -4.92
CA LEU A 117 10.47 9.23 -3.91
C LEU A 117 10.98 7.79 -4.13
N THR A 118 12.28 7.70 -4.39
CA THR A 118 12.99 6.43 -4.52
C THR A 118 13.48 5.97 -3.15
N PRO A 119 13.20 4.73 -2.72
CA PRO A 119 13.82 4.15 -1.55
C PRO A 119 15.35 4.23 -1.68
N MET A 120 16.01 4.69 -0.61
CA MET A 120 17.46 4.61 -0.55
C MET A 120 17.83 3.13 -0.58
N ALA A 121 18.55 2.72 -1.63
CA ALA A 121 18.84 1.32 -1.86
C ALA A 121 19.58 0.75 -0.64
N MET A 122 18.92 -0.12 0.14
CA MET A 122 19.56 -0.83 1.25
C MET A 122 20.58 -1.87 0.78
N ALA A 123 20.71 -2.08 -0.53
CA ALA A 123 21.76 -2.92 -1.08
C ALA A 123 22.19 -2.45 -2.48
N PRO A 124 23.47 -2.65 -2.85
CA PRO A 124 23.94 -2.37 -4.19
C PRO A 124 23.13 -3.15 -5.23
N LYS A 125 23.05 -2.59 -6.46
CA LYS A 125 22.48 -3.29 -7.61
C LYS A 125 23.08 -4.70 -7.71
N GLY A 126 22.30 -5.73 -7.39
CA GLY A 126 22.68 -7.13 -7.57
C GLY A 126 22.69 -8.02 -6.32
N ILE A 127 22.39 -7.52 -5.11
CA ILE A 127 22.29 -8.38 -3.91
C ILE A 127 21.09 -7.95 -3.06
N TRP A 128 20.18 -8.87 -2.77
CA TRP A 128 19.14 -8.69 -1.74
C TRP A 128 18.93 -10.02 -1.01
N PHE A 129 19.04 -10.01 0.32
CA PHE A 129 18.60 -11.10 1.18
C PHE A 129 17.43 -10.60 2.02
N GLY A 130 16.23 -11.06 1.73
CA GLY A 130 15.04 -10.84 2.54
C GLY A 130 14.99 -11.78 3.76
N PRO A 131 14.15 -11.49 4.77
CA PRO A 131 13.98 -12.36 5.94
C PRO A 131 13.48 -13.78 5.60
N LYS A 132 12.73 -13.92 4.49
CA LYS A 132 12.35 -15.22 3.93
C LYS A 132 13.53 -15.94 3.27
N ASP A 133 14.51 -15.21 2.75
CA ASP A 133 15.68 -15.77 2.09
C ASP A 133 16.62 -16.45 3.09
N LEU A 134 16.66 -16.03 4.36
CA LEU A 134 17.42 -16.74 5.41
C LEU A 134 16.82 -18.10 5.78
N ARG A 135 15.48 -18.21 5.87
CA ARG A 135 14.78 -19.51 6.10
C ARG A 135 14.77 -20.38 4.84
N LEU A 136 14.62 -19.78 3.66
CA LEU A 136 14.71 -20.48 2.37
C LEU A 136 16.14 -20.95 2.08
N PHE A 137 17.20 -20.23 2.47
CA PHE A 137 18.58 -20.69 2.27
C PHE A 137 18.84 -22.04 2.99
N TYR A 138 18.22 -22.25 4.15
CA TYR A 138 18.30 -23.52 4.87
C TYR A 138 17.38 -24.63 4.30
N GLN A 139 16.33 -24.31 3.53
CA GLN A 139 15.40 -25.29 2.92
C GLN A 139 15.57 -25.51 1.40
N VAL A 140 16.28 -24.61 0.70
CA VAL A 140 16.48 -24.60 -0.77
C VAL A 140 17.24 -25.84 -1.25
N ARG A 141 17.88 -26.58 -0.36
CA ARG A 141 18.55 -27.82 -0.73
C ARG A 141 17.58 -28.94 -1.16
N GLN A 142 16.25 -28.83 -0.97
CA GLN A 142 15.32 -29.97 -1.19
C GLN A 142 13.97 -29.75 -1.94
N SER A 143 13.68 -28.61 -2.59
CA SER A 143 12.43 -28.51 -3.40
C SER A 143 12.60 -27.92 -4.81
N TRP A 144 12.05 -28.62 -5.80
CA TRP A 144 12.06 -28.21 -7.22
C TRP A 144 11.29 -26.90 -7.46
N ARG A 145 10.23 -26.65 -6.69
CA ARG A 145 9.47 -25.38 -6.73
C ARG A 145 10.34 -24.18 -6.31
N GLY A 146 11.19 -24.34 -5.29
CA GLY A 146 12.12 -23.29 -4.86
C GLY A 146 13.16 -22.94 -5.94
N LYS A 147 13.70 -23.95 -6.63
CA LYS A 147 14.62 -23.74 -7.76
C LYS A 147 13.97 -23.02 -8.94
N ALA A 148 12.71 -23.32 -9.26
CA ALA A 148 11.96 -22.63 -10.31
C ALA A 148 11.70 -21.15 -9.97
N VAL A 149 11.36 -20.84 -8.72
CA VAL A 149 11.21 -19.45 -8.26
C VAL A 149 12.54 -18.70 -8.37
N LEU A 150 13.65 -19.31 -7.92
CA LEU A 150 14.98 -18.71 -8.03
C LEU A 150 15.37 -18.42 -9.49
N LEU A 151 15.17 -19.37 -10.40
CA LEU A 151 15.43 -19.18 -11.82
C LEU A 151 14.57 -18.04 -12.41
N LYS A 152 13.29 -17.96 -12.02
CA LYS A 152 12.39 -16.87 -12.40
C LYS A 152 12.90 -15.51 -11.89
N LEU A 153 13.38 -15.43 -10.65
CA LEU A 153 13.95 -14.19 -10.09
C LEU A 153 15.23 -13.79 -10.81
N ILE A 154 16.14 -14.74 -11.09
CA ILE A 154 17.36 -14.49 -11.87
C ILE A 154 17.00 -13.98 -13.27
N TRP A 155 16.05 -14.62 -13.95
CA TRP A 155 15.56 -14.18 -15.25
C TRP A 155 14.99 -12.75 -15.20
N ARG A 156 14.17 -12.43 -14.19
CA ARG A 156 13.65 -11.05 -13.99
C ARG A 156 14.77 -10.03 -13.80
N MET A 157 15.81 -10.37 -13.03
CA MET A 157 16.98 -9.50 -12.85
C MET A 157 17.77 -9.29 -14.14
N VAL A 158 18.04 -10.37 -14.88
CA VAL A 158 18.75 -10.29 -16.17
C VAL A 158 17.95 -9.46 -17.16
N ARG A 159 16.64 -9.73 -17.28
CA ARG A 159 15.73 -8.96 -18.13
C ARG A 159 15.72 -7.49 -17.74
N ALA A 160 15.57 -7.17 -16.46
CA ALA A 160 15.56 -5.78 -16.00
C ALA A 160 16.87 -5.06 -16.33
N ARG A 161 18.02 -5.76 -16.28
CA ARG A 161 19.31 -5.19 -16.65
C ARG A 161 19.50 -5.03 -18.16
N LEU A 162 19.00 -5.96 -18.96
CA LEU A 162 19.11 -5.92 -20.43
C LEU A 162 18.13 -4.93 -21.07
N PHE A 163 16.89 -4.88 -20.58
CA PHE A 163 15.79 -4.07 -21.16
C PHE A 163 15.52 -2.77 -20.37
N GLY A 164 16.26 -2.54 -19.29
CA GLY A 164 16.11 -1.33 -18.47
C GLY A 164 14.77 -1.24 -17.75
N ASP A 165 14.14 -2.38 -17.42
CA ASP A 165 12.87 -2.41 -16.68
C ASP A 165 13.06 -1.73 -15.31
N ARG A 166 12.16 -0.80 -14.96
CA ARG A 166 12.24 -0.03 -13.71
C ARG A 166 11.11 -0.44 -12.78
N MET A 167 11.16 -1.69 -12.33
CA MET A 167 10.10 -2.27 -11.52
C MET A 167 10.08 -1.69 -10.10
N ALA A 168 8.94 -1.14 -9.71
CA ALA A 168 8.60 -0.82 -8.33
C ALA A 168 7.62 -1.85 -7.78
N ALA A 169 7.72 -2.11 -6.48
CA ALA A 169 6.79 -2.94 -5.73
C ALA A 169 6.33 -2.19 -4.49
N ILE A 170 5.51 -2.84 -3.66
CA ILE A 170 5.17 -2.37 -2.30
C ILE A 170 4.66 -0.91 -2.30
N GLY A 171 5.04 -0.10 -1.31
CA GLY A 171 4.59 1.27 -1.17
C GLY A 171 4.99 2.20 -2.31
N GLN A 172 6.12 1.92 -2.98
CA GLN A 172 6.54 2.68 -4.15
C GLN A 172 5.60 2.44 -5.34
N SER A 173 5.18 1.20 -5.57
CA SER A 173 4.16 0.86 -6.58
C SER A 173 2.84 1.56 -6.27
N LEU A 174 2.41 1.54 -5.00
CA LEU A 174 1.18 2.23 -4.58
C LEU A 174 1.24 3.73 -4.88
N SER A 175 2.36 4.38 -4.54
CA SER A 175 2.55 5.81 -4.79
C SER A 175 2.57 6.14 -6.28
N ALA A 176 3.19 5.28 -7.11
CA ALA A 176 3.18 5.44 -8.57
C ALA A 176 1.76 5.31 -9.15
N ARG A 177 1.01 4.30 -8.72
CA ARG A 177 -0.37 4.04 -9.16
C ARG A 177 -1.32 5.17 -8.77
N LEU A 178 -1.21 5.68 -7.55
CA LEU A 178 -1.95 6.87 -7.12
C LEU A 178 -1.62 8.08 -8.00
N ARG A 179 -0.34 8.30 -8.33
CA ARG A 179 0.05 9.40 -9.22
C ARG A 179 -0.54 9.25 -10.62
N LEU A 180 -0.54 8.03 -11.18
CA LEU A 180 -1.13 7.74 -12.48
C LEU A 180 -2.64 7.97 -12.49
N ALA A 181 -3.34 7.53 -11.44
CA ALA A 181 -4.77 7.78 -11.27
C ALA A 181 -5.07 9.29 -11.18
N MET A 182 -4.28 10.05 -10.41
CA MET A 182 -4.40 11.52 -10.38
C MET A 182 -4.16 12.15 -11.75
N LYS A 183 -3.14 11.69 -12.50
CA LYS A 183 -2.84 12.20 -13.85
C LYS A 183 -3.96 11.90 -14.84
N GLN A 184 -4.57 10.71 -14.75
CA GLN A 184 -5.72 10.34 -15.57
C GLN A 184 -6.95 11.23 -15.31
N GLN A 185 -7.10 11.71 -14.07
CA GLN A 185 -8.21 12.56 -13.65
C GLN A 185 -7.87 14.07 -13.70
N ASP A 186 -6.77 14.44 -14.39
CA ASP A 186 -6.27 15.82 -14.51
C ASP A 186 -6.08 16.55 -13.16
N ILE A 187 -5.76 15.81 -12.10
CA ILE A 187 -5.51 16.37 -10.77
C ILE A 187 -4.05 16.86 -10.70
N PRO A 188 -3.80 18.16 -10.44
CA PRO A 188 -2.46 18.70 -10.34
C PRO A 188 -1.75 18.24 -9.07
N LEU A 189 -0.42 18.16 -9.14
CA LEU A 189 0.45 17.84 -8.00
C LEU A 189 1.48 18.96 -7.83
N TRP A 190 1.44 19.65 -6.68
CA TRP A 190 2.39 20.70 -6.36
C TRP A 190 3.51 20.18 -5.44
N LEU A 191 4.73 20.18 -5.96
CA LEU A 191 5.95 19.84 -5.21
C LEU A 191 6.56 21.11 -4.63
N ASN A 192 7.46 20.97 -3.66
CA ASN A 192 8.13 22.11 -2.98
C ASN A 192 7.15 23.18 -2.43
N SER A 193 5.95 22.75 -2.08
CA SER A 193 4.83 23.60 -1.66
C SER A 193 4.48 23.29 -0.19
N PRO A 194 5.18 23.86 0.80
CA PRO A 194 4.93 23.62 2.22
C PRO A 194 3.75 24.45 2.74
N MET A 195 2.67 23.80 3.20
CA MET A 195 1.61 24.50 3.93
C MET A 195 2.15 25.12 5.22
N THR A 196 1.90 26.42 5.42
CA THR A 196 2.42 27.22 6.53
C THR A 196 1.31 27.71 7.47
N GLU A 197 0.13 28.03 6.93
CA GLU A 197 -0.97 28.62 7.70
C GLU A 197 -2.34 28.18 7.15
N LEU A 198 -3.35 28.14 8.02
CA LEU A 198 -4.76 27.98 7.65
C LEU A 198 -5.42 29.35 7.52
N ILE A 199 -6.19 29.55 6.45
CA ILE A 199 -6.98 30.77 6.25
C ILE A 199 -8.38 30.50 6.80
N THR A 200 -8.82 31.32 7.76
CA THR A 200 -10.14 31.23 8.37
C THR A 200 -10.99 32.46 8.05
N ASP A 201 -12.29 32.23 7.87
CA ASP A 201 -13.28 33.30 7.79
C ASP A 201 -13.54 33.83 9.20
N THR A 202 -13.14 35.09 9.45
CA THR A 202 -13.29 35.77 10.75
C THR A 202 -14.66 36.39 10.95
N ASP A 203 -15.45 36.54 9.87
CA ASP A 203 -16.74 37.25 9.89
C ASP A 203 -17.93 36.28 10.01
N GLY A 204 -17.70 34.98 9.78
CA GLY A 204 -18.69 33.92 10.02
C GLY A 204 -18.70 33.38 11.46
N PRO A 205 -19.83 32.86 11.95
CA PRO A 205 -19.84 32.13 13.21
C PRO A 205 -18.97 30.86 13.05
N ASP A 206 -18.07 30.63 14.00
CA ASP A 206 -17.24 29.43 14.17
C ASP A 206 -15.89 29.35 13.43
N GLY A 207 -15.36 30.46 12.89
CA GLY A 207 -13.95 30.50 12.42
C GLY A 207 -13.63 29.47 11.33
N ARG A 208 -14.57 29.28 10.39
CA ARG A 208 -14.52 28.27 9.34
C ARG A 208 -13.23 28.39 8.50
N VAL A 209 -12.55 27.26 8.28
CA VAL A 209 -11.40 27.20 7.36
C VAL A 209 -11.87 27.32 5.91
N VAL A 210 -11.32 28.29 5.18
CA VAL A 210 -11.65 28.57 3.77
C VAL A 210 -10.46 28.39 2.83
N GLY A 211 -9.25 28.19 3.37
CA GLY A 211 -8.06 27.95 2.57
C GLY A 211 -6.82 27.65 3.39
N ALA A 212 -5.67 27.64 2.73
CA ALA A 212 -4.36 27.50 3.36
C ALA A 212 -3.30 28.29 2.57
N VAL A 213 -2.28 28.77 3.28
CA VAL A 213 -1.08 29.38 2.71
C VAL A 213 -0.05 28.27 2.43
N ILE A 214 0.51 28.28 1.21
CA ILE A 214 1.40 27.24 0.65
C ILE A 214 2.73 27.85 0.23
#